data_AF-A0A4R3K3B2-F1
#
_entry.id   AF-A0A4R3K3B2-F1
#
_cell.length_a   1.000
_cell.length_b   1.000
_cell.length_c   1.000
_cell.angle_alpha   90.00
_cell.angle_beta   90.00
_cell.angle_gamma   90.00
#
_symmetry.space_group_name_H-M   'P 1'
#
loop_
_entity.id
_entity.type
_entity.pdbx_description
1 polymer ?
#
loop_
_entity_poly.entity_id
_entity_poly.type
_entity_poly.pdbx_seq_one_letter_code
_entity_poly.pdbx_strand_id
1 'polypeptide(L)'
;MDFTNKTDADVAYYILSELGEAIFYKELIMKVIEAKNKPIQSLPAVISEIYTMINMDSRFHHIGGGMWELTEWVPQDAKSMSASSASAANSK
;
A
#
# COMPACT_ATOMS: atom_id res chain seq x y z
N MET A 1 -13.21 7.58 13.68
CA MET A 1 -12.16 8.56 13.35
C MET A 1 -12.60 9.31 12.10
N ASP A 2 -12.40 10.62 12.00
CA ASP A 2 -12.75 11.39 10.80
C ASP A 2 -11.56 11.43 9.82
N PHE A 3 -11.73 10.84 8.64
CA PHE A 3 -10.74 10.78 7.57
C PHE A 3 -11.00 11.80 6.46
N THR A 4 -12.03 12.63 6.58
CA THR A 4 -12.49 13.52 5.50
C THR A 4 -11.38 14.45 4.98
N ASN A 5 -10.53 14.94 5.89
CA ASN A 5 -9.43 15.86 5.62
C ASN A 5 -8.05 15.19 5.53
N LYS A 6 -7.97 13.85 5.55
CA LYS A 6 -6.71 13.10 5.46
C LYS A 6 -6.41 12.69 4.02
N THR A 7 -5.11 12.65 3.68
CA THR A 7 -4.66 12.12 2.39
C THR A 7 -4.94 10.61 2.31
N ASP A 8 -5.04 10.05 1.11
CA ASP A 8 -5.25 8.60 0.94
C ASP A 8 -4.11 7.79 1.55
N ALA A 9 -2.88 8.28 1.45
CA ALA A 9 -1.71 7.69 2.09
C ALA A 9 -1.82 7.74 3.64
N ASP A 10 -2.30 8.83 4.24
CA ASP A 10 -2.48 8.88 5.69
C ASP A 10 -3.55 7.91 6.20
N VAL A 11 -4.60 7.71 5.42
CA VAL A 11 -5.64 6.72 5.72
C VAL A 11 -5.07 5.31 5.61
N ALA A 12 -4.32 5.02 4.55
CA ALA A 12 -3.65 3.73 4.36
C ALA A 12 -2.65 3.43 5.48
N TYR A 13 -1.88 4.43 5.92
CA TYR A 13 -0.93 4.31 7.03
C TYR A 13 -1.66 3.95 8.32
N TYR A 14 -2.77 4.64 8.62
CA TYR A 14 -3.59 4.33 9.79
C TYR A 14 -4.18 2.91 9.72
N ILE A 15 -4.71 2.50 8.57
CA ILE A 15 -5.26 1.14 8.38
C ILE A 15 -4.20 0.07 8.67
N LEU A 16 -2.99 0.22 8.12
CA LEU A 16 -1.89 -0.71 8.39
C LEU A 16 -1.48 -0.66 9.87
N SER A 17 -1.36 0.53 10.45
CA SER A 17 -0.99 0.71 11.86
C SER A 17 -1.95 -0.01 12.82
N GLU A 18 -3.25 0.09 12.56
CA GLU A 18 -4.28 -0.60 13.38
C GLU A 18 -4.31 -2.10 13.15
N LEU A 19 -3.96 -2.56 11.95
CA LEU A 19 -3.98 -3.98 11.60
C LEU A 19 -2.73 -4.71 12.12
N GLY A 20 -1.56 -4.08 12.06
CA GLY A 20 -0.30 -4.63 12.57
C GLY A 20 0.32 -5.75 11.71
N GLU A 21 -0.20 -6.00 10.51
CA GLU A 21 0.33 -6.99 9.57
C GLU A 21 0.20 -6.54 8.11
N ALA A 22 0.95 -7.20 7.22
CA ALA A 22 0.91 -6.92 5.80
C ALA A 22 -0.41 -7.37 5.16
N ILE A 23 -0.94 -6.60 4.21
CA ILE A 23 -2.17 -6.95 3.47
C ILE A 23 -2.03 -6.80 1.97
N PHE A 24 -2.93 -7.45 1.25
CA PHE A 24 -2.97 -7.36 -0.19
C PHE A 24 -3.38 -5.95 -0.64
N TYR A 25 -2.68 -5.39 -1.63
CA TYR A 25 -2.84 -3.99 -2.08
C TYR A 25 -4.30 -3.65 -2.40
N LYS A 26 -5.04 -4.60 -2.99
CA LYS A 26 -6.43 -4.42 -3.35
C LYS A 26 -7.29 -4.22 -2.09
N GLU A 27 -7.07 -5.00 -1.04
CA GLU A 27 -7.79 -4.84 0.22
C GLU A 27 -7.44 -3.52 0.90
N LEU A 28 -6.16 -3.13 0.90
CA LEU A 28 -5.72 -1.83 1.44
C LEU A 28 -6.45 -0.67 0.76
N ILE A 29 -6.48 -0.65 -0.57
CA ILE A 29 -7.17 0.39 -1.35
C ILE A 29 -8.66 0.40 -1.06
N MET A 30 -9.33 -0.76 -1.02
CA MET A 30 -10.75 -0.83 -0.73
C MET A 30 -11.07 -0.30 0.68
N LYS A 31 -10.26 -0.63 1.69
CA LYS A 31 -10.40 -0.09 3.05
C LYS A 31 -10.21 1.44 3.08
N VAL A 32 -9.30 2.00 2.30
CA VAL A 32 -9.13 3.47 2.18
C VAL A 32 -10.38 4.12 1.59
N ILE A 33 -10.93 3.54 0.52
CA ILE A 33 -12.15 4.03 -0.14
C ILE A 33 -13.32 4.04 0.85
N GLU A 34 -13.53 2.93 1.57
CA GLU A 34 -14.57 2.79 2.59
C GLU A 34 -14.39 3.80 3.73
N ALA A 35 -13.16 3.97 4.23
CA ALA A 35 -12.86 4.88 5.33
C ALA A 35 -13.08 6.36 4.98
N LYS A 36 -12.85 6.77 3.73
CA LYS A 36 -13.05 8.15 3.28
C LYS A 36 -14.52 8.49 3.04
N ASN A 37 -15.35 7.48 2.73
CA ASN A 37 -16.79 7.61 2.51
C ASN A 37 -17.18 8.82 1.62
N LYS A 38 -16.41 9.05 0.55
CA LYS A 38 -16.65 10.14 -0.41
C LYS A 38 -17.44 9.61 -1.61
N PRO A 39 -18.31 10.42 -2.24
CA PRO A 39 -18.96 10.05 -3.48
C PRO A 39 -17.94 9.70 -4.57
N ILE A 40 -18.06 8.51 -5.15
CA ILE A 40 -17.13 7.99 -6.16
C ILE A 40 -17.80 8.07 -7.53
N GLN A 41 -17.25 8.89 -8.43
CA GLN A 41 -17.74 8.96 -9.81
C GLN A 41 -17.23 7.79 -10.65
N SER A 42 -15.99 7.35 -10.40
CA SER A 42 -15.35 6.24 -11.11
C SER A 42 -14.47 5.45 -10.16
N LEU A 43 -14.87 4.22 -9.88
CA LEU A 43 -14.11 3.33 -9.00
C LEU A 43 -12.70 3.03 -9.56
N PRO A 44 -12.51 2.73 -10.86
CA PRO A 44 -11.17 2.52 -11.42
C PRO A 44 -10.25 3.75 -11.29
N ALA A 45 -10.79 4.96 -11.43
CA ALA A 45 -10.01 6.19 -11.30
C ALA A 45 -9.53 6.37 -9.85
N VAL A 46 -10.42 6.19 -8.87
CA VAL A 46 -10.08 6.28 -7.44
C VAL A 46 -9.07 5.21 -7.03
N ILE A 47 -9.22 3.97 -7.51
CA ILE A 47 -8.24 2.91 -7.26
C ILE A 47 -6.85 3.31 -7.78
N SER A 48 -6.78 3.86 -9.00
CA SER A 48 -5.51 4.27 -9.62
C SER A 48 -4.86 5.43 -8.88
N GLU A 49 -5.65 6.40 -8.42
CA GLU A 49 -5.20 7.54 -7.63
C GLU A 49 -4.61 7.08 -6.28
N ILE A 50 -5.36 6.28 -5.52
CA ILE A 50 -4.90 5.76 -4.22
C ILE A 50 -3.64 4.90 -4.39
N TYR A 51 -3.61 4.02 -5.39
CA TYR A 51 -2.43 3.20 -5.69
C TYR A 51 -1.21 4.08 -5.99
N THR A 52 -1.38 5.15 -6.78
CA THR A 52 -0.29 6.08 -7.09
C THR A 52 0.20 6.80 -5.84
N MET A 53 -0.71 7.28 -4.99
CA MET A 53 -0.36 7.97 -3.75
C MET A 53 0.40 7.06 -2.78
N ILE A 54 -0.02 5.79 -2.63
CA ILE A 54 0.67 4.81 -1.79
C ILE A 54 2.06 4.49 -2.34
N ASN A 55 2.20 4.29 -3.66
CA ASN A 55 3.51 3.99 -4.28
C ASN A 55 4.51 5.14 -4.18
N MET A 56 4.04 6.39 -4.09
CA MET A 56 4.91 7.57 -3.97
C MET A 56 5.29 7.88 -2.52
N ASP A 57 4.72 7.17 -1.54
CA ASP A 57 4.93 7.43 -0.12
C ASP A 57 5.92 6.42 0.49
N SER A 58 7.05 6.92 0.99
CA SER A 58 8.16 6.11 1.52
C SER A 58 7.84 5.37 2.82
N ARG A 59 6.70 5.65 3.47
CA ARG A 59 6.24 4.93 4.66
C ARG A 59 5.77 3.51 4.34
N PHE A 60 5.49 3.21 3.08
CA PHE A 60 4.98 1.93 2.64
C PHE A 60 6.08 1.08 2.00
N HIS A 61 6.04 -0.22 2.28
CA HIS A 61 6.96 -1.20 1.70
C HIS A 61 6.18 -2.29 0.99
N HIS A 62 6.57 -2.60 -0.25
CA HIS A 62 6.05 -3.73 -1.01
C HIS A 62 6.98 -4.93 -0.82
N ILE A 63 6.46 -5.98 -0.19
CA ILE A 63 7.24 -7.20 0.15
C ILE A 63 7.15 -8.30 -0.93
N GLY A 64 6.50 -8.01 -2.06
CA GLY A 64 6.22 -8.99 -3.12
C GLY A 64 4.84 -9.63 -2.99
N GLY A 65 4.42 -10.36 -4.03
CA GLY A 65 3.11 -11.03 -4.05
C GLY A 65 1.89 -10.10 -3.98
N GLY A 66 2.08 -8.79 -4.13
CA GLY A 66 1.03 -7.78 -3.95
C GLY A 66 0.75 -7.41 -2.50
N MET A 67 1.59 -7.85 -1.56
CA MET A 67 1.48 -7.54 -0.14
C MET A 67 2.19 -6.22 0.21
N TRP A 68 1.57 -5.44 1.08
CA TRP A 68 2.05 -4.14 1.51
C TRP A 68 2.07 -4.03 3.03
N GLU A 69 3.12 -3.41 3.55
CA GLU A 69 3.34 -3.19 4.98
C GLU A 69 3.94 -1.81 5.23
N LEU A 70 4.16 -1.46 6.50
CA LEU A 70 4.87 -0.22 6.86
C LEU A 70 6.38 -0.43 6.90
N THR A 71 7.13 0.51 6.32
CA THR A 71 8.60 0.52 6.31
C THR A 71 9.21 0.50 7.72
N GLU A 72 8.48 0.98 8.73
CA GLU A 72 8.92 0.98 10.14
C GLU A 72 8.89 -0.42 10.78
N TRP A 73 8.11 -1.37 10.24
CA TRP A 73 8.08 -2.76 10.70
C TRP A 73 9.27 -3.56 10.14
N VAL A 74 9.89 -3.09 9.07
CA VAL A 74 11.02 -3.75 8.41
C VAL A 74 12.28 -3.61 9.29
N PRO A 75 12.83 -4.71 9.81
CA PRO A 75 14.09 -4.67 10.56
C PRO A 75 15.19 -4.03 9.70
N GLN A 76 16.00 -3.14 10.30
CA GLN A 76 17.01 -2.38 9.53
C GLN A 76 18.02 -3.28 8.80
N ASP A 77 18.28 -4.50 9.32
CA ASP A 77 19.16 -5.49 8.69
C ASP A 77 18.57 -6.14 7.42
N ALA A 78 17.24 -6.12 7.24
CA ALA A 78 16.57 -6.72 6.08
C ALA A 78 16.56 -5.81 4.84
N LYS A 79 16.83 -4.50 5.00
CA LYS A 79 16.82 -3.52 3.90
C LYS A 79 17.91 -3.77 2.84
N SER A 80 18.88 -4.64 3.12
CA SER A 80 19.96 -5.01 2.20
C SER A 80 19.60 -6.10 1.18
N MET A 81 18.43 -6.77 1.28
CA MET A 81 18.19 -8.01 0.53
C MET A 81 17.05 -8.00 -0.51
N SER A 82 16.24 -6.94 -0.66
CA SER A 82 15.12 -6.98 -1.65
C SER A 82 15.47 -6.53 -3.07
N ALA A 83 16.72 -6.15 -3.36
CA ALA A 83 17.14 -5.74 -4.71
C ALA A 83 17.47 -6.91 -5.67
N SER A 84 16.97 -8.12 -5.45
CA SER A 84 17.34 -9.28 -6.29
C SER A 84 16.26 -10.35 -6.38
N SER A 85 15.21 -10.11 -7.19
CA SER A 85 14.46 -11.21 -7.82
C SER A 85 13.49 -10.72 -8.90
N ALA A 86 13.97 -10.59 -10.13
CA ALA A 86 13.26 -11.00 -11.36
C ALA A 86 14.11 -10.68 -12.62
N SER A 87 15.18 -11.44 -12.81
CA SER A 87 15.81 -11.61 -14.13
C SER A 87 16.34 -13.04 -14.23
N ALA A 88 15.44 -13.94 -14.60
CA ALA A 88 15.75 -15.26 -15.15
C ALA A 88 14.58 -15.57 -16.11
N ALA A 89 14.66 -15.19 -17.38
CA ALA A 89 15.32 -15.96 -18.43
C ALA A 89 14.97 -17.45 -18.34
N ASN A 90 14.02 -17.90 -19.15
CA ASN A 90 14.06 -19.26 -19.65
C ASN A 90 13.63 -19.29 -21.11
N SER A 91 14.63 -19.21 -21.98
CA SER A 91 14.57 -19.70 -23.34
C SER A 91 14.49 -21.23 -23.32
N LYS A 92 13.48 -21.81 -23.96
CA LYS A 92 13.62 -23.01 -24.78
C LYS A 92 12.36 -23.22 -25.62
#